data_AF-A0A6I1MT38-F1
#
_entry.id   AF-A0A6I1MT38-F1
#
_cell.length_a   1.000
_cell.length_b   1.000
_cell.length_c   1.000
_cell.angle_alpha   90.00
_cell.angle_beta   90.00
_cell.angle_gamma   90.00
#
_symmetry.space_group_name_H-M   'P 1'
#
loop_
_entity.id
_entity.type
_entity.pdbx_description
1 polymer ?
#
loop_
_entity_poly.entity_id
_entity_poly.type
_entity_poly.pdbx_seq_one_letter_code
_entity_poly.pdbx_strand_id
1 'polypeptide(L)'
;MMQTGGMRIFRLSLAAALLAGGVARAADIPVTIYADAGYPPYSYDKDGKAAGLYHEIVTAALARMQGYKVDIKPVPWKRGMALLQSGAGFALYPPYMNTKDEPWTWPYSRPLYEEHVVAFCRKDLLAGRGRTRWPEDFYGLTIGNNSGFIVGGEAFDQAVRDGRMRVSEARDSATNILKLKLGRIDCYINDRYSIAWTMRQLKAEGRINDRAGQAEVVEAAVIAVKNGYLGYTNRDQGRFPFKADFVRQFDTAIDDLKRSGELDRIVRGYLK
;
A
#
# COMPACT_ATOMS: atom_id res chain seq x y z
N MET A 1 -26.63 79.20 59.15
CA MET A 1 -26.85 79.27 57.68
C MET A 1 -26.18 78.05 57.07
N MET A 2 -26.94 76.99 56.76
CA MET A 2 -27.42 76.71 55.40
C MET A 2 -26.26 76.58 54.39
N GLN A 3 -25.82 75.37 54.06
CA GLN A 3 -26.27 74.68 52.84
C GLN A 3 -25.56 73.33 52.63
N THR A 4 -26.36 72.43 52.05
CA THR A 4 -26.15 71.07 51.57
C THR A 4 -25.20 70.95 50.37
N GLY A 5 -24.59 69.77 50.19
CA GLY A 5 -24.00 69.28 48.94
C GLY A 5 -22.78 68.42 49.26
N GLY A 6 -22.77 67.10 49.10
CA GLY A 6 -23.17 66.33 47.94
C GLY A 6 -22.09 65.26 47.77
N MET A 7 -22.34 64.08 48.31
CA MET A 7 -21.42 62.94 48.28
C MET A 7 -21.37 62.34 46.86
N ARG A 8 -20.20 62.35 46.22
CA ARG A 8 -19.95 61.58 45.00
C ARG A 8 -18.64 60.81 45.12
N ILE A 9 -18.78 59.55 45.52
CA ILE A 9 -17.75 58.53 45.48
C ILE A 9 -17.49 58.21 43.99
N PHE A 10 -16.36 58.65 43.45
CA PHE A 10 -15.91 58.24 42.12
C PHE A 10 -15.38 56.80 42.24
N ARG A 11 -16.23 55.82 41.92
CA ARG A 11 -15.78 54.45 41.66
C ARG A 11 -15.05 54.45 40.31
N LEU A 12 -13.72 54.37 40.33
CA LEU A 12 -12.96 54.00 39.13
C LEU A 12 -13.30 52.54 38.79
N SER A 13 -14.18 52.36 37.81
CA SER A 13 -14.47 51.07 37.21
C SER A 13 -13.25 50.62 36.40
N LEU A 14 -12.51 49.63 36.92
CA LEU A 14 -11.48 48.92 36.16
C LEU A 14 -12.18 48.11 35.06
N ALA A 15 -12.21 48.65 33.83
CA ALA A 15 -12.74 47.95 32.68
C ALA A 15 -11.82 46.76 32.34
N ALA A 16 -12.25 45.56 32.73
CA ALA A 16 -11.64 44.32 32.28
C ALA A 16 -11.90 44.18 30.77
N ALA A 17 -10.89 44.48 29.96
CA ALA A 17 -10.89 44.17 28.54
C ALA A 17 -10.89 42.64 28.38
N LEU A 18 -12.07 42.07 28.15
CA LEU A 18 -12.24 40.69 27.68
C LEU A 18 -11.54 40.58 26.32
N LEU A 19 -10.30 40.09 26.34
CA LEU A 19 -9.63 39.53 25.17
C LEU A 19 -10.48 38.35 24.69
N ALA A 20 -11.39 38.62 23.76
CA ALA A 20 -12.00 37.61 22.92
C ALA A 20 -10.90 37.04 22.00
N GLY A 21 -10.04 36.21 22.58
CA GLY A 21 -9.11 35.37 21.84
C GLY A 21 -9.93 34.35 21.06
N GLY A 22 -10.36 34.72 19.86
CA GLY A 22 -10.84 33.77 18.89
C GLY A 22 -9.75 32.72 18.70
N VAL A 23 -10.03 31.48 19.08
CA VAL A 23 -9.14 30.36 18.82
C VAL A 23 -9.06 30.22 17.31
N ALA A 24 -8.03 30.82 16.70
CA ALA A 24 -7.74 30.66 15.29
C ALA A 24 -7.46 29.17 15.08
N ARG A 25 -8.45 28.43 14.61
CA ARG A 25 -8.27 27.03 14.26
C ARG A 25 -7.36 27.02 13.04
N ALA A 26 -6.13 26.55 13.22
CA ALA A 26 -5.19 26.41 12.11
C ALA A 26 -5.85 25.58 11.02
N ALA A 27 -5.78 26.05 9.77
CA ALA A 27 -6.34 25.31 8.65
C ALA A 27 -5.65 23.94 8.53
N ASP A 28 -6.41 22.91 8.16
CA ASP A 28 -5.88 21.57 7.97
C ASP A 28 -4.76 21.57 6.91
N ILE A 29 -3.67 20.86 7.22
CA ILE A 29 -2.52 20.74 6.34
C ILE A 29 -2.91 19.83 5.15
N PRO A 30 -2.81 20.31 3.89
CA PRO A 30 -3.09 19.48 2.74
C PRO A 30 -1.97 18.44 2.56
N VAL A 31 -2.35 17.17 2.45
CA VAL A 31 -1.40 16.06 2.25
C VAL A 31 -1.88 15.20 1.08
N THR A 32 -0.96 14.82 0.19
CA THR A 32 -1.25 13.82 -0.84
C THR A 32 -0.57 12.50 -0.48
N ILE A 33 -1.36 11.44 -0.43
CA ILE A 33 -0.89 10.05 -0.35
C ILE A 33 -1.10 9.39 -1.70
N TYR A 34 -0.15 8.58 -2.13
CA TYR A 34 -0.26 7.78 -3.33
C TYR A 34 -0.70 6.37 -2.99
N ALA A 35 -1.48 5.78 -3.88
CA ALA A 35 -1.91 4.38 -3.83
C ALA A 35 -1.42 3.68 -5.09
N ASP A 36 -1.01 2.41 -5.00
CA ASP A 36 -0.81 1.62 -6.23
C ASP A 36 -2.14 1.46 -6.98
N ALA A 37 -2.14 1.77 -8.28
CA ALA A 37 -3.29 1.63 -9.16
C ALA A 37 -3.50 0.21 -9.71
N GLY A 38 -2.50 -0.67 -9.58
CA GLY A 38 -2.42 -1.92 -10.35
C GLY A 38 -2.44 -3.22 -9.53
N TYR A 39 -2.82 -3.18 -8.25
CA TYR A 39 -2.67 -4.29 -7.33
C TYR A 39 -3.96 -4.73 -6.63
N PRO A 40 -5.02 -5.09 -7.37
CA PRO A 40 -6.25 -5.63 -6.76
C PRO A 40 -5.98 -7.00 -6.14
N PRO A 41 -6.70 -7.39 -5.05
CA PRO A 41 -7.76 -6.63 -4.38
C PRO A 41 -7.24 -5.57 -3.39
N TYR A 42 -5.93 -5.42 -3.27
CA TYR A 42 -5.28 -4.64 -2.21
C TYR A 42 -5.31 -3.14 -2.41
N SER A 43 -4.91 -2.69 -3.60
CA SER A 43 -4.85 -1.29 -3.98
C SER A 43 -4.98 -1.19 -5.49
N TYR A 44 -6.01 -0.50 -5.97
CA TYR A 44 -6.24 -0.34 -7.39
C TYR A 44 -7.00 0.94 -7.71
N ASP A 45 -6.93 1.34 -8.97
CA ASP A 45 -7.75 2.43 -9.51
C ASP A 45 -9.15 1.91 -9.87
N LYS A 46 -10.16 2.54 -9.28
CA LYS A 46 -11.57 2.40 -9.64
C LYS A 46 -12.10 3.77 -10.09
N ASP A 47 -12.17 3.96 -11.41
CA ASP A 47 -12.72 5.17 -12.05
C ASP A 47 -12.01 6.47 -11.63
N GLY A 48 -10.68 6.44 -11.55
CA GLY A 48 -9.82 7.56 -11.15
C GLY A 48 -9.67 7.72 -9.63
N LYS A 49 -10.20 6.79 -8.82
CA LYS A 49 -10.16 6.83 -7.36
C LYS A 49 -9.47 5.60 -6.80
N ALA A 50 -8.68 5.78 -5.75
CA ALA A 50 -8.10 4.66 -5.03
C ALA A 50 -9.20 3.81 -4.38
N ALA A 51 -9.06 2.50 -4.52
CA ALA A 51 -9.91 1.48 -3.90
C ALA A 51 -9.05 0.28 -3.50
N GLY A 52 -9.58 -0.61 -2.67
CA GLY A 52 -8.85 -1.79 -2.21
C GLY A 52 -8.80 -1.92 -0.70
N LEU A 53 -8.34 -3.08 -0.22
CA LEU A 53 -8.15 -3.34 1.20
C LEU A 53 -7.31 -2.25 1.89
N TYR A 54 -6.17 -1.85 1.31
CA TYR A 54 -5.34 -0.81 1.91
C TYR A 54 -6.01 0.56 1.87
N HIS A 55 -6.81 0.86 0.86
CA HIS A 55 -7.59 2.09 0.83
C HIS A 55 -8.56 2.18 2.01
N GLU A 56 -9.27 1.09 2.32
CA GLU A 56 -10.19 1.04 3.46
C GLU A 56 -9.44 1.19 4.79
N ILE A 57 -8.32 0.48 4.97
CA ILE A 57 -7.49 0.58 6.20
C ILE A 57 -6.93 1.99 6.38
N VAL A 58 -6.32 2.55 5.33
CA VAL A 58 -5.73 3.89 5.36
C VAL A 58 -6.80 4.94 5.63
N THR A 59 -7.96 4.87 4.97
CA THR A 59 -9.06 5.81 5.18
C THR A 59 -9.61 5.75 6.60
N ALA A 60 -9.78 4.55 7.16
CA ALA A 60 -10.20 4.37 8.55
C ALA A 60 -9.19 4.94 9.56
N ALA A 61 -7.89 4.86 9.26
CA ALA A 61 -6.84 5.46 10.09
C ALA A 61 -6.86 7.00 9.98
N LEU A 62 -6.93 7.52 8.75
CA LEU A 62 -7.00 8.96 8.47
C LEU A 62 -8.20 9.64 9.14
N ALA A 63 -9.34 8.96 9.22
CA ALA A 63 -10.54 9.48 9.88
C ALA A 63 -10.36 9.71 11.39
N ARG A 64 -9.32 9.14 12.01
CA ARG A 64 -8.97 9.33 13.43
C ARG A 64 -7.94 10.42 13.66
N MET A 65 -7.33 10.93 12.58
CA MET A 65 -6.29 11.96 12.64
C MET A 65 -6.91 13.36 12.62
N GLN A 66 -6.19 14.34 13.18
CA GLN A 66 -6.63 15.74 13.21
C GLN A 66 -5.58 16.66 12.58
N GLY A 67 -6.02 17.76 11.99
CA GLY A 67 -5.14 18.77 11.41
C GLY A 67 -4.63 18.46 10.00
N TYR A 68 -5.20 17.44 9.33
CA TYR A 68 -4.80 17.03 7.98
C TYR A 68 -6.00 16.90 7.04
N LYS A 69 -5.87 17.45 5.84
CA LYS A 69 -6.79 17.21 4.73
C LYS A 69 -6.08 16.35 3.70
N VAL A 70 -6.37 15.05 3.71
CA VAL A 70 -5.67 14.08 2.89
C VAL A 70 -6.41 13.81 1.58
N ASP A 71 -5.67 13.84 0.47
CA ASP A 71 -6.10 13.41 -0.85
C ASP A 71 -5.32 12.15 -1.24
N ILE A 72 -6.02 11.10 -1.67
CA ILE A 72 -5.42 9.81 -2.03
C ILE A 72 -5.49 9.63 -3.54
N LYS A 73 -4.32 9.52 -4.19
CA LYS A 73 -4.21 9.43 -5.64
C LYS A 73 -3.70 8.05 -6.09
N PRO A 74 -4.48 7.27 -6.85
CA PRO A 74 -3.97 6.05 -7.47
C PRO A 74 -2.97 6.41 -8.56
N VAL A 75 -1.81 5.74 -8.58
CA VAL A 75 -0.77 5.90 -9.59
C VAL A 75 -0.15 4.54 -9.93
N PRO A 76 0.37 4.32 -11.15
CA PRO A 76 1.12 3.10 -11.45
C PRO A 76 2.29 2.92 -10.48
N TRP A 77 2.51 1.70 -9.98
CA TRP A 77 3.55 1.36 -9.00
C TRP A 77 4.90 2.08 -9.20
N LYS A 78 5.50 1.94 -10.39
CA LYS A 78 6.79 2.57 -10.72
C LYS A 78 6.78 4.09 -10.57
N ARG A 79 5.65 4.74 -10.90
CA ARG A 79 5.48 6.19 -10.74
C ARG A 79 5.42 6.56 -9.26
N GLY A 80 4.68 5.82 -8.45
CA GLY A 80 4.64 6.01 -7.00
C GLY A 80 6.03 5.89 -6.38
N MET A 81 6.77 4.84 -6.71
CA MET A 81 8.13 4.63 -6.21
C MET A 81 9.11 5.73 -6.67
N ALA A 82 9.00 6.19 -7.91
CA ALA A 82 9.81 7.32 -8.41
C ALA A 82 9.49 8.64 -7.66
N LEU A 83 8.24 8.86 -7.27
CA LEU A 83 7.84 10.01 -6.46
C LEU A 83 8.47 9.95 -5.06
N LEU A 84 8.49 8.78 -4.42
CA LEU A 84 9.20 8.60 -3.15
C LEU A 84 10.71 8.81 -3.30
N GLN A 85 11.31 8.22 -4.34
CA GLN A 85 12.76 8.27 -4.59
C GLN A 85 13.26 9.69 -4.85
N SER A 86 12.45 10.51 -5.52
CA SER A 86 12.76 11.92 -5.79
C SER A 86 12.42 12.86 -4.64
N GLY A 87 11.72 12.39 -3.61
CA GLY A 87 11.18 13.24 -2.53
C GLY A 87 10.00 14.11 -2.96
N ALA A 88 9.53 13.99 -4.21
CA ALA A 88 8.39 14.74 -4.71
C ALA A 88 7.06 14.25 -4.13
N GLY A 89 6.97 12.96 -3.81
CA GLY A 89 5.82 12.35 -3.14
C GLY A 89 6.08 12.09 -1.66
N PHE A 90 5.06 12.35 -0.85
CA PHE A 90 5.14 12.20 0.60
C PHE A 90 5.09 10.74 1.06
N ALA A 91 4.05 10.00 0.66
CA ALA A 91 3.82 8.62 1.07
C ALA A 91 3.13 7.79 -0.01
N LEU A 92 3.36 6.47 -0.01
CA LEU A 92 2.79 5.48 -0.92
C LEU A 92 2.40 4.23 -0.14
N TYR A 93 1.24 3.63 -0.47
CA TYR A 93 0.92 2.26 -0.06
C TYR A 93 0.72 1.33 -1.28
N PRO A 94 0.98 0.01 -1.17
CA PRO A 94 1.42 -0.73 0.03
C PRO A 94 2.84 -1.36 -0.11
N PRO A 95 3.95 -0.60 -0.19
CA PRO A 95 5.28 -1.20 -0.30
C PRO A 95 5.53 -2.19 0.84
N TYR A 96 6.22 -3.28 0.51
CA TYR A 96 6.89 -4.09 1.52
C TYR A 96 8.10 -3.32 2.05
N MET A 97 8.48 -3.59 3.30
CA MET A 97 9.70 -3.02 3.85
C MET A 97 10.92 -3.53 3.09
N ASN A 98 11.65 -2.64 2.44
CA ASN A 98 12.88 -2.94 1.70
C ASN A 98 13.89 -1.79 1.79
N THR A 99 14.49 -1.62 2.96
CA THR A 99 15.48 -0.55 3.18
C THR A 99 16.83 -0.81 2.48
N LYS A 100 17.05 -2.00 1.91
CA LYS A 100 18.27 -2.35 1.18
C LYS A 100 18.22 -1.83 -0.25
N ASP A 101 17.18 -2.20 -1.01
CA ASP A 101 17.07 -1.82 -2.42
C ASP A 101 16.30 -0.50 -2.61
N GLU A 102 15.47 -0.12 -1.62
CA GLU A 102 14.67 1.10 -1.63
C GLU A 102 14.94 1.97 -0.39
N PRO A 103 16.21 2.35 -0.10
CA PRO A 103 16.59 3.09 1.12
C PRO A 103 15.95 4.48 1.21
N TRP A 104 15.31 4.96 0.14
CA TRP A 104 14.58 6.23 0.12
C TRP A 104 13.17 6.14 0.72
N THR A 105 12.66 4.93 0.95
CA THR A 105 11.37 4.70 1.60
C THR A 105 11.59 4.50 3.09
N TRP A 106 11.52 5.59 3.85
CA TRP A 106 11.61 5.58 5.30
C TRP A 106 10.96 6.84 5.91
N PRO A 107 10.29 6.75 7.08
CA PRO A 107 9.93 5.53 7.79
C PRO A 107 8.89 4.68 7.03
N TYR A 108 8.58 3.51 7.59
CA TYR A 108 7.36 2.77 7.26
C TYR A 108 6.41 2.89 8.46
N SER A 109 5.10 2.90 8.20
CA SER A 109 4.09 2.86 9.27
C SER A 109 4.13 1.56 10.06
N ARG A 110 3.23 1.40 11.03
CA ARG A 110 2.78 0.09 11.50
C ARG A 110 2.33 -0.79 10.32
N PRO A 111 2.55 -2.12 10.37
CA PRO A 111 2.12 -3.02 9.30
C PRO A 111 0.60 -2.98 9.18
N LEU A 112 0.11 -2.85 7.96
CA LEU A 112 -1.31 -2.68 7.66
C LEU A 112 -1.98 -4.03 7.38
N TYR A 113 -1.30 -4.91 6.62
CA TYR A 113 -1.81 -6.24 6.29
C TYR A 113 -0.67 -7.20 5.91
N GLU A 114 -0.87 -8.50 6.18
CA GLU A 114 0.07 -9.58 5.87
C GLU A 114 -0.33 -10.29 4.56
N GLU A 115 0.63 -10.41 3.65
CA GLU A 115 0.48 -10.95 2.30
C GLU A 115 1.39 -12.16 2.08
N HIS A 116 0.98 -13.04 1.16
CA HIS A 116 1.66 -14.28 0.85
C HIS A 116 2.11 -14.26 -0.60
N VAL A 117 3.40 -14.01 -0.82
CA VAL A 117 4.02 -14.11 -2.14
C VAL A 117 4.19 -15.59 -2.48
N VAL A 118 3.65 -16.00 -3.62
CA VAL A 118 3.58 -17.39 -4.07
C VAL A 118 4.00 -17.53 -5.52
N ALA A 119 4.37 -18.74 -5.93
CA ALA A 119 4.54 -19.12 -7.33
C ALA A 119 3.33 -19.90 -7.82
N PHE A 120 2.59 -19.37 -8.79
CA PHE A 120 1.58 -20.12 -9.55
C PHE A 120 2.18 -20.63 -10.85
N CYS A 121 2.16 -21.94 -11.05
CA CYS A 121 2.82 -22.59 -12.19
C CYS A 121 1.85 -23.39 -13.03
N ARG A 122 2.21 -23.61 -14.30
CA ARG A 122 1.50 -24.58 -15.13
C ARG A 122 1.65 -25.99 -14.54
N LYS A 123 0.55 -26.72 -14.40
CA LYS A 123 0.48 -28.00 -13.69
C LYS A 123 1.25 -29.11 -14.41
N ASP A 124 1.30 -29.07 -15.74
CA ASP A 124 2.07 -30.00 -16.57
C ASP A 124 3.56 -29.99 -16.24
N LEU A 125 4.08 -28.83 -15.81
CA LEU A 125 5.46 -28.73 -15.36
C LEU A 125 5.68 -29.51 -14.07
N LEU A 126 4.73 -29.49 -13.14
CA LEU A 126 4.87 -30.07 -11.80
C LEU A 126 4.69 -31.59 -11.75
N ALA A 127 4.20 -32.21 -12.83
CA ALA A 127 4.09 -33.66 -12.94
C ALA A 127 5.50 -34.30 -12.96
N GLY A 128 5.88 -34.96 -11.86
CA GLY A 128 7.10 -35.78 -11.77
C GLY A 128 8.24 -35.23 -10.91
N ARG A 129 8.21 -33.95 -10.52
CA ARG A 129 9.12 -33.38 -9.51
C ARG A 129 8.28 -32.52 -8.58
N GLY A 130 8.19 -32.90 -7.30
CA GLY A 130 7.57 -32.08 -6.27
C GLY A 130 8.38 -30.80 -6.10
N ARG A 131 8.08 -29.78 -6.91
CA ARG A 131 8.74 -28.47 -6.83
C ARG A 131 8.10 -27.70 -5.69
N THR A 132 8.70 -27.77 -4.51
CA THR A 132 8.23 -27.02 -3.34
C THR A 132 9.28 -26.04 -2.84
N ARG A 133 10.56 -26.22 -3.21
CA ARG A 133 11.65 -25.33 -2.78
C ARG A 133 11.90 -24.25 -3.81
N TRP A 134 11.70 -23.02 -3.37
CA TRP A 134 11.94 -21.84 -4.16
C TRP A 134 13.31 -21.22 -3.82
N PRO A 135 14.16 -20.87 -4.80
CA PRO A 135 13.97 -21.04 -6.26
C PRO A 135 14.50 -22.36 -6.84
N GLU A 136 15.13 -23.23 -6.04
CA GLU A 136 16.00 -24.32 -6.53
C GLU A 136 15.30 -25.32 -7.44
N ASP A 137 14.07 -25.69 -7.11
CA ASP A 137 13.33 -26.67 -7.91
C ASP A 137 12.76 -26.06 -9.22
N PHE A 138 12.84 -24.73 -9.36
CA PHE A 138 12.29 -23.95 -10.48
C PHE A 138 13.35 -23.49 -11.49
N TYR A 139 14.61 -23.93 -11.35
CA TYR A 139 15.64 -23.64 -12.34
C TYR A 139 15.29 -24.14 -13.75
N GLY A 140 15.73 -23.38 -14.75
CA GLY A 140 15.43 -23.56 -16.17
C GLY A 140 14.11 -22.91 -16.62
N LEU A 141 13.22 -22.57 -15.68
CA LEU A 141 11.90 -22.02 -15.99
C LEU A 141 11.93 -20.51 -16.27
N THR A 142 10.90 -20.06 -16.99
CA THR A 142 10.59 -18.65 -17.24
C THR A 142 9.54 -18.16 -16.26
N ILE A 143 9.92 -17.22 -15.40
CA ILE A 143 9.09 -16.67 -14.33
C ILE A 143 8.50 -15.33 -14.75
N GLY A 144 7.19 -15.21 -14.75
CA GLY A 144 6.49 -13.94 -14.85
C GLY A 144 6.61 -13.14 -13.56
N ASN A 145 6.78 -11.83 -13.67
CA ASN A 145 6.77 -10.90 -12.56
C ASN A 145 6.08 -9.58 -12.96
N ASN A 146 5.54 -8.83 -12.01
CA ASN A 146 5.09 -7.47 -12.28
C ASN A 146 6.31 -6.54 -12.33
N SER A 147 6.33 -5.65 -13.33
CA SER A 147 7.52 -4.83 -13.59
C SER A 147 7.78 -3.87 -12.43
N GLY A 148 8.97 -3.96 -11.84
CA GLY A 148 9.35 -3.17 -10.66
C GLY A 148 8.93 -3.76 -9.32
N PHE A 149 8.42 -5.00 -9.28
CA PHE A 149 8.22 -5.73 -8.02
C PHE A 149 9.52 -6.46 -7.66
N ILE A 150 10.04 -6.17 -6.46
CA ILE A 150 11.21 -6.84 -5.89
C ILE A 150 10.71 -8.00 -5.03
N VAL A 151 10.48 -9.14 -5.67
CA VAL A 151 9.94 -10.37 -5.07
C VAL A 151 10.74 -11.58 -5.55
N GLY A 152 10.67 -12.70 -4.83
CA GLY A 152 11.42 -13.92 -5.15
C GLY A 152 12.65 -14.14 -4.27
N GLY A 153 13.22 -13.08 -3.69
CA GLY A 153 14.32 -13.14 -2.73
C GLY A 153 15.72 -13.23 -3.37
N GLU A 154 16.76 -13.04 -2.57
CA GLU A 154 18.14 -12.89 -3.07
C GLU A 154 18.64 -14.10 -3.87
N ALA A 155 18.25 -15.32 -3.45
CA ALA A 155 18.61 -16.56 -4.15
C ALA A 155 17.97 -16.63 -5.56
N PHE A 156 16.76 -16.10 -5.72
CA PHE A 156 16.09 -16.01 -7.02
C PHE A 156 16.79 -14.97 -7.89
N ASP A 157 17.08 -13.78 -7.34
CA ASP A 157 17.78 -12.73 -8.08
C ASP A 157 19.15 -13.20 -8.55
N GLN A 158 19.86 -13.97 -7.71
CA GLN A 158 21.13 -14.59 -8.08
C GLN A 158 20.96 -15.63 -9.18
N ALA A 159 19.95 -16.50 -9.08
CA ALA A 159 19.67 -17.49 -10.12
C ALA A 159 19.32 -16.86 -11.48
N VAL A 160 18.64 -15.71 -11.48
CA VAL A 160 18.37 -14.94 -12.71
C VAL A 160 19.66 -14.34 -13.27
N ARG A 161 20.52 -13.73 -12.43
CA ARG A 161 21.83 -13.20 -12.85
C ARG A 161 22.73 -14.28 -13.45
N ASP A 162 22.72 -15.48 -12.88
CA ASP A 162 23.52 -16.62 -13.32
C ASP A 162 22.92 -17.34 -14.54
N GLY A 163 21.81 -16.86 -15.10
CA GLY A 163 21.14 -17.48 -16.25
C GLY A 163 20.46 -18.82 -15.96
N ARG A 164 20.33 -19.19 -14.68
CA ARG A 164 19.67 -20.42 -14.21
C ARG A 164 18.15 -20.30 -14.25
N MET A 165 17.60 -19.09 -14.34
CA MET A 165 16.19 -18.79 -14.50
C MET A 165 16.01 -17.61 -15.44
N ARG A 166 14.84 -17.50 -16.07
CA ARG A 166 14.47 -16.35 -16.92
C ARG A 166 13.34 -15.57 -16.28
N VAL A 167 13.33 -14.24 -16.46
CA VAL A 167 12.22 -13.38 -16.01
C VAL A 167 11.54 -12.75 -17.22
N SER A 168 10.21 -12.81 -17.24
CA SER A 168 9.37 -12.08 -18.19
C SER A 168 8.48 -11.11 -17.42
N GLU A 169 8.80 -9.82 -17.45
CA GLU A 169 7.96 -8.83 -16.78
C GLU A 169 6.70 -8.48 -17.57
N ALA A 170 5.66 -8.03 -16.86
CA ALA A 170 4.52 -7.33 -17.42
C ALA A 170 4.08 -6.18 -16.51
N ARG A 171 3.29 -5.26 -17.04
CA ARG A 171 2.84 -4.07 -16.29
C ARG A 171 1.77 -4.38 -15.23
N ASP A 172 1.06 -5.50 -15.36
CA ASP A 172 -0.09 -5.86 -14.52
C ASP A 172 -0.23 -7.39 -14.38
N SER A 173 -0.96 -7.82 -13.34
CA SER A 173 -1.21 -9.24 -13.06
C SER A 173 -2.00 -9.93 -14.17
N ALA A 174 -2.93 -9.22 -14.82
CA ALA A 174 -3.77 -9.77 -15.88
C ALA A 174 -2.93 -10.25 -17.07
N THR A 175 -1.96 -9.45 -17.49
CA THR A 175 -1.05 -9.78 -18.59
C THR A 175 -0.18 -10.99 -18.23
N ASN A 176 0.34 -11.07 -17.01
CA ASN A 176 1.13 -12.22 -16.56
C ASN A 176 0.28 -13.51 -16.50
N ILE A 177 -0.94 -13.44 -15.98
CA ILE A 177 -1.86 -14.60 -15.95
C ILE A 177 -2.21 -15.08 -17.36
N LEU A 178 -2.44 -14.17 -18.31
CA LEU A 178 -2.67 -14.55 -19.70
C LEU A 178 -1.44 -15.20 -20.34
N LYS A 179 -0.24 -14.67 -20.11
CA LYS A 179 1.01 -15.33 -20.55
C LYS A 179 1.12 -16.74 -19.97
N LEU A 180 0.81 -16.92 -18.68
CA LEU A 180 0.87 -18.20 -18.00
C LEU A 180 -0.13 -19.20 -18.59
N LYS A 181 -1.40 -18.79 -18.74
CA LYS A 181 -2.46 -19.63 -19.32
C LYS A 181 -2.18 -19.97 -20.78
N LEU A 182 -1.46 -19.13 -21.53
CA LEU A 182 -1.05 -19.39 -22.92
C LEU A 182 0.31 -20.11 -23.05
N GLY A 183 0.95 -20.53 -21.95
CA GLY A 183 2.24 -21.23 -22.00
C GLY A 183 3.44 -20.37 -22.39
N ARG A 184 3.30 -19.04 -22.37
CA ARG A 184 4.39 -18.10 -22.68
C ARG A 184 5.35 -17.87 -21.51
N ILE A 185 4.92 -18.22 -20.31
CA ILE A 185 5.73 -18.30 -19.09
C ILE A 185 5.36 -19.60 -18.35
N ASP A 186 6.26 -20.05 -17.49
CA ASP A 186 6.13 -21.33 -16.77
C ASP A 186 5.46 -21.16 -15.41
N CYS A 187 5.88 -20.11 -14.69
CA CYS A 187 5.29 -19.71 -13.42
C CYS A 187 5.09 -18.20 -13.39
N TYR A 188 4.19 -17.73 -12.55
CA TYR A 188 3.99 -16.33 -12.21
C TYR A 188 4.16 -16.17 -10.71
N ILE A 189 5.00 -15.22 -10.28
CA ILE A 189 5.17 -14.88 -8.87
C ILE A 189 4.48 -13.57 -8.55
N ASN A 190 3.60 -13.61 -7.55
CA ASN A 190 2.95 -12.45 -6.95
C ASN A 190 2.22 -12.89 -5.67
N ASP A 191 1.47 -11.99 -5.04
CA ASP A 191 0.59 -12.35 -3.93
C ASP A 191 -0.56 -13.28 -4.35
N ARG A 192 -0.85 -14.25 -3.49
CA ARG A 192 -1.89 -15.28 -3.63
C ARG A 192 -3.28 -14.71 -3.93
N TYR A 193 -3.75 -13.74 -3.14
CA TYR A 193 -5.09 -13.17 -3.33
C TYR A 193 -5.15 -12.24 -4.54
N SER A 194 -4.07 -11.54 -4.88
CA SER A 194 -4.01 -10.77 -6.12
C SER A 194 -4.15 -11.68 -7.35
N ILE A 195 -3.40 -12.79 -7.39
CA ILE A 195 -3.52 -13.81 -8.44
C ILE A 195 -4.95 -14.34 -8.52
N ALA A 196 -5.51 -14.79 -7.39
CA ALA A 196 -6.84 -15.38 -7.34
C ALA A 196 -7.92 -14.40 -7.80
N TRP A 197 -7.85 -13.14 -7.34
CA TRP A 197 -8.80 -12.10 -7.74
C TRP A 197 -8.74 -11.84 -9.25
N THR A 198 -7.54 -11.66 -9.81
CA THR A 198 -7.41 -11.37 -11.24
C THR A 198 -7.82 -12.56 -12.10
N MET A 199 -7.53 -13.80 -11.67
CA MET A 199 -8.02 -15.00 -12.36
C MET A 199 -9.56 -15.03 -12.38
N ARG A 200 -10.23 -14.71 -11.26
CA ARG A 200 -11.71 -14.63 -11.23
C ARG A 200 -12.25 -13.59 -12.21
N GLN A 201 -11.66 -12.40 -12.25
CA GLN A 201 -12.07 -11.35 -13.20
C GLN A 201 -11.89 -11.80 -14.66
N LEU A 202 -10.70 -12.31 -15.00
CA LEU A 202 -10.42 -12.81 -16.35
C LEU A 202 -11.35 -13.95 -16.76
N LYS A 203 -11.79 -14.79 -15.82
CA LYS A 203 -12.76 -15.86 -16.06
C LYS A 203 -14.17 -15.29 -16.30
N ALA A 204 -14.58 -14.30 -15.50
CA ALA A 204 -15.85 -13.60 -15.69
C ALA A 204 -15.89 -12.82 -17.03
N GLU A 205 -14.77 -12.26 -17.45
CA GLU A 205 -14.58 -11.61 -18.76
C GLU A 205 -14.48 -12.61 -19.94
N GLY A 206 -14.43 -13.93 -19.67
CA GLY A 206 -14.27 -14.96 -20.69
C GLY A 206 -12.88 -15.03 -21.34
N ARG A 207 -11.89 -14.30 -20.80
CA ARG A 207 -10.51 -14.24 -21.32
C ARG A 207 -9.68 -15.45 -20.91
N ILE A 208 -10.01 -16.04 -19.77
CA ILE A 208 -9.47 -17.35 -19.37
C ILE A 208 -10.61 -18.33 -19.11
N ASN A 209 -10.35 -19.60 -19.39
CA ASN A 209 -11.29 -20.69 -19.14
C ASN A 209 -10.52 -22.02 -18.94
N ASP A 210 -11.28 -23.08 -18.67
CA ASP A 210 -10.76 -24.42 -18.43
C ASP A 210 -10.87 -25.30 -19.70
N ARG A 211 -10.85 -24.68 -20.89
CA ARG A 211 -10.96 -25.38 -22.19
C ARG A 211 -9.59 -25.70 -22.79
N ALA A 212 -9.60 -26.55 -23.82
CA ALA A 212 -8.42 -26.86 -24.63
C ALA A 212 -7.74 -25.57 -25.15
N GLY A 213 -6.40 -25.55 -25.08
CA GLY A 213 -5.58 -24.41 -25.49
C GLY A 213 -5.17 -23.46 -24.36
N GLN A 214 -5.62 -23.68 -23.12
CA GLN A 214 -5.11 -22.98 -21.94
C GLN A 214 -4.54 -23.95 -20.91
N ALA A 215 -3.39 -23.60 -20.32
CA ALA A 215 -2.75 -24.40 -19.29
C ALA A 215 -3.60 -24.46 -18.00
N GLU A 216 -3.63 -25.63 -17.36
CA GLU A 216 -4.06 -25.73 -15.96
C GLU A 216 -2.95 -25.13 -15.08
N VAL A 217 -3.32 -24.33 -14.08
CA VAL A 217 -2.36 -23.64 -13.21
C VAL A 217 -2.66 -23.93 -11.75
N VAL A 218 -1.62 -24.09 -10.94
CA VAL A 218 -1.72 -24.39 -9.52
C VAL A 218 -0.68 -23.60 -8.73
N GLU A 219 -0.97 -23.32 -7.46
CA GLU A 219 0.03 -22.80 -6.53
C GLU A 219 1.08 -23.88 -6.27
N ALA A 220 2.33 -23.61 -6.61
CA ALA A 220 3.44 -24.55 -6.50
C ALA A 220 4.27 -24.37 -5.22
N ALA A 221 4.48 -23.12 -4.80
CA ALA A 221 5.29 -22.80 -3.63
C ALA A 221 4.89 -21.48 -2.97
N VAL A 222 5.08 -21.38 -1.65
CA VAL A 222 5.10 -20.12 -0.92
C VAL A 222 6.52 -19.60 -0.89
N ILE A 223 6.72 -18.36 -1.36
CA ILE A 223 8.02 -17.71 -1.49
C ILE A 223 8.34 -16.92 -0.22
N ALA A 224 7.39 -16.11 0.25
CA ALA A 224 7.58 -15.27 1.41
C ALA A 224 6.24 -14.83 2.01
N VAL A 225 6.26 -14.56 3.31
CA VAL A 225 5.22 -13.79 4.00
C VAL A 225 5.75 -12.36 4.16
N LYS A 226 4.95 -11.37 3.74
CA LYS A 226 5.34 -9.95 3.72
C LYS A 226 4.25 -9.12 4.37
N ASN A 227 4.61 -7.97 4.91
CA ASN A 227 3.63 -6.99 5.37
C ASN A 227 3.64 -5.80 4.42
N GLY A 228 2.47 -5.29 4.06
CA GLY A 228 2.33 -3.99 3.40
C GLY A 228 2.20 -2.85 4.39
N TYR A 229 2.69 -1.69 3.99
CA TYR A 229 2.84 -0.51 4.84
C TYR A 229 2.37 0.76 4.13
N LEU A 230 2.19 1.85 4.88
CA LEU A 230 2.33 3.19 4.32
C LEU A 230 3.82 3.56 4.39
N GLY A 231 4.49 3.60 3.24
CA GLY A 231 5.89 3.98 3.12
C GLY A 231 6.02 5.48 2.86
N TYR A 232 6.93 6.15 3.58
CA TYR A 232 7.18 7.58 3.44
C TYR A 232 8.52 7.82 2.73
N THR A 233 8.69 8.92 2.01
CA THR A 233 10.03 9.28 1.49
C THR A 233 10.94 9.71 2.65
N ASN A 234 12.25 9.48 2.59
CA ASN A 234 13.24 10.17 3.45
C ASN A 234 14.10 11.20 2.67
N ARG A 235 13.75 11.47 1.40
CA ARG A 235 14.49 12.37 0.50
C ARG A 235 13.76 13.68 0.26
N ASP A 236 12.87 14.06 1.16
CA ASP A 236 12.02 15.25 0.98
C ASP A 236 12.72 16.58 1.23
N GLN A 237 13.95 16.60 1.75
CA GLN A 237 14.74 17.82 1.98
C GLN A 237 13.96 18.89 2.78
N GLY A 238 13.13 18.46 3.75
CA GLY A 238 12.31 19.34 4.58
C GLY A 238 10.99 19.80 3.93
N ARG A 239 10.66 19.34 2.71
CA ARG A 239 9.40 19.65 2.02
C ARG A 239 8.15 19.21 2.81
N PHE A 240 8.26 18.19 3.65
CA PHE A 240 7.15 17.72 4.48
C PHE A 240 7.44 17.96 5.97
N PRO A 241 7.40 19.21 6.46
CA PRO A 241 7.74 19.54 7.85
C PRO A 241 6.79 18.88 8.86
N PHE A 242 5.58 18.52 8.42
CA PHE A 242 4.57 17.81 9.21
C PHE A 242 4.82 16.29 9.33
N LYS A 243 5.79 15.72 8.60
CA LYS A 243 5.98 14.26 8.50
C LYS A 243 6.04 13.56 9.85
N ALA A 244 6.85 14.07 10.77
CA ALA A 244 7.05 13.43 12.07
C ALA A 244 5.74 13.35 12.87
N ASP A 245 4.88 14.36 12.78
CA ASP A 245 3.58 14.36 13.41
C ASP A 245 2.59 13.43 12.70
N PHE A 246 2.55 13.50 11.37
CA PHE A 246 1.70 12.64 10.55
C PHE A 246 1.96 11.15 10.83
N VAL A 247 3.23 10.73 10.82
CA VAL A 247 3.64 9.34 11.09
C VAL A 247 3.16 8.90 12.48
N ARG A 248 3.38 9.72 13.52
CA ARG A 248 2.91 9.39 14.88
C ARG A 248 1.40 9.22 14.97
N GLN A 249 0.63 10.16 14.41
CA GLN A 249 -0.83 10.09 14.43
C GLN A 249 -1.35 8.90 13.64
N PHE A 250 -0.77 8.63 12.46
CA PHE A 250 -1.14 7.50 11.62
C PHE A 250 -0.86 6.16 12.33
N ASP A 251 0.34 5.98 12.89
CA ASP A 251 0.69 4.77 13.62
C ASP A 251 -0.19 4.55 14.85
N THR A 252 -0.52 5.63 15.59
CA THR A 252 -1.45 5.57 16.71
C THR A 252 -2.84 5.11 16.25
N ALA A 253 -3.33 5.65 15.13
CA ALA A 253 -4.61 5.27 14.55
C ALA A 253 -4.64 3.81 14.08
N ILE A 254 -3.54 3.29 13.51
CA ILE A 254 -3.42 1.86 13.16
C ILE A 254 -3.42 0.99 14.42
N ASP A 255 -2.71 1.38 15.47
CA ASP A 255 -2.70 0.64 16.74
C ASP A 255 -4.09 0.64 17.39
N ASP A 256 -4.87 1.73 17.30
CA ASP A 256 -6.28 1.79 17.74
C ASP A 256 -7.20 0.89 16.92
N LEU A 257 -7.06 0.89 15.59
CA LEU A 257 -7.82 0.01 14.69
C LEU A 257 -7.59 -1.47 14.98
N LYS A 258 -6.35 -1.84 15.32
CA LYS A 258 -6.00 -3.20 15.77
C LYS A 258 -6.63 -3.53 17.12
N ARG A 259 -6.45 -2.67 18.13
CA ARG A 259 -6.99 -2.89 19.49
C ARG A 259 -8.51 -3.04 19.51
N SER A 260 -9.21 -2.26 18.69
CA SER A 260 -10.68 -2.29 18.57
C SER A 260 -11.21 -3.45 17.70
N GLY A 261 -10.34 -4.21 17.04
CA GLY A 261 -10.74 -5.25 16.08
C GLY A 261 -11.39 -4.72 14.80
N GLU A 262 -11.35 -3.41 14.55
CA GLU A 262 -11.88 -2.81 13.32
C GLU A 262 -11.06 -3.18 12.10
N LEU A 263 -9.73 -3.22 12.24
CA LEU A 263 -8.85 -3.65 11.14
C LEU A 263 -9.21 -5.07 10.66
N ASP A 264 -9.39 -6.00 11.60
CA ASP A 264 -9.77 -7.37 11.25
C ASP A 264 -11.16 -7.45 10.61
N ARG A 265 -12.10 -6.58 11.01
CA ARG A 265 -13.42 -6.48 10.37
C ARG A 265 -13.30 -5.98 8.93
N ILE A 266 -12.45 -4.98 8.67
CA ILE A 266 -12.17 -4.47 7.32
C ILE A 266 -11.61 -5.60 6.45
N VAL A 267 -10.57 -6.29 6.93
CA VAL A 267 -9.93 -7.42 6.23
C VAL A 267 -10.95 -8.52 5.91
N ARG A 268 -11.71 -8.99 6.90
CA ARG A 268 -12.75 -10.02 6.70
C ARG A 268 -13.89 -9.56 5.80
N GLY A 269 -14.16 -8.26 5.73
CA GLY A 269 -15.15 -7.69 4.82
C GLY A 269 -14.69 -7.73 3.37
N TYR A 270 -13.38 -7.59 3.14
CA TYR A 270 -12.79 -7.44 1.80
C TYR A 270 -12.40 -8.77 1.15
N LEU A 271 -11.92 -9.75 1.93
CA LEU A 271 -11.38 -11.01 1.42
C LEU A 271 -12.38 -12.18 1.42
N LYS A 272 -13.68 -11.89 1.25
CA LYS A 272 -14.73 -12.90 1.09
C LYS A 272 -14.76 -13.53 -0.30
#